data_AF-A0A7C9CVD2-F1
#
_entry.id   AF-A0A7C9CVD2-F1
#
_cell.length_a   1.000
_cell.length_b   1.000
_cell.length_c   1.000
_cell.angle_alpha   90.00
_cell.angle_beta   90.00
_cell.angle_gamma   90.00
#
_symmetry.space_group_name_H-M   'P 1'
#
loop_
_entity.id
_entity.type
_entity.pdbx_description
1 polymer ?
#
loop_
_entity_poly.entity_id
_entity_poly.type
_entity_poly.pdbx_seq_one_letter_code
_entity_poly.pdbx_strand_id
1 'polypeptide(L)'
;HFLNLLFIFVLTTSISLSSSEFVGNGRLSDAEVSYIRRRQLLYYKDQYRDRGERVVVDPRLRFENPRIRDAYIALQAWKQAILSDPQNLTANWVGSKVCNYHGVFCAPAPDNSSIRTVAGIDLNHGDIAGYLPEELGLLRDIALFHINSNRFCGTVPQSFRNLRILFELDLSNNR
;
A
#
# COMPACT_ATOMS: atom_id res chain seq x y z
N HIS A 1 44.83 -53.65 -53.11
CA HIS A 1 44.48 -54.64 -52.06
C HIS A 1 43.53 -53.98 -51.07
N PHE A 2 42.43 -54.69 -50.80
CA PHE A 2 41.33 -54.39 -49.88
C PHE A 2 41.77 -53.90 -48.48
N LEU A 3 41.02 -52.99 -47.84
CA LEU A 3 40.07 -53.30 -46.75
C LEU A 3 39.44 -52.04 -46.09
N ASN A 4 38.32 -52.32 -45.42
CA ASN A 4 37.24 -51.48 -44.90
C ASN A 4 37.49 -50.72 -43.58
N LEU A 5 36.49 -49.88 -43.26
CA LEU A 5 35.99 -49.38 -41.95
C LEU A 5 36.61 -48.09 -41.37
N LEU A 6 35.81 -47.02 -41.22
CA LEU A 6 34.91 -46.82 -40.06
C LEU A 6 33.95 -45.62 -40.26
N PHE A 7 32.71 -45.80 -39.82
CA PHE A 7 31.61 -44.84 -39.70
C PHE A 7 31.87 -43.82 -38.58
N ILE A 8 31.65 -42.50 -38.80
CA ILE A 8 31.03 -41.60 -37.80
C ILE A 8 30.20 -40.53 -38.53
N PHE A 9 28.91 -40.52 -38.22
CA PHE A 9 27.90 -39.54 -38.61
C PHE A 9 27.91 -38.41 -37.56
N VAL A 10 28.06 -37.16 -37.96
CA VAL A 10 27.73 -36.00 -37.09
C VAL A 10 26.82 -35.06 -37.87
N LEU A 11 25.52 -35.19 -37.63
CA LEU A 11 24.52 -34.19 -37.98
C LEU A 11 24.79 -32.95 -37.11
N THR A 12 25.07 -31.81 -37.73
CA THR A 12 24.95 -30.50 -37.08
C THR A 12 23.65 -29.87 -37.55
N THR A 13 22.63 -29.90 -36.70
CA THR A 13 21.39 -29.15 -36.91
C THR A 13 21.59 -27.71 -36.44
N SER A 14 21.57 -26.77 -37.37
CA SER A 14 21.47 -25.34 -37.09
C SER A 14 20.08 -25.03 -36.53
N ILE A 15 19.99 -24.72 -35.24
CA ILE A 15 18.79 -24.17 -34.62
C ILE A 15 18.70 -22.70 -35.01
N SER A 16 17.71 -22.33 -35.81
CA SER A 16 17.35 -20.94 -36.07
C SER A 16 16.60 -20.37 -34.86
N LEU A 17 17.13 -19.30 -34.27
CA LEU A 17 16.43 -18.49 -33.27
C LEU A 17 15.23 -17.81 -33.95
N SER A 18 14.01 -18.09 -33.49
CA SER A 18 12.86 -17.24 -33.78
C SER A 18 12.88 -16.05 -32.82
N SER A 19 12.92 -14.85 -33.38
CA SER A 19 12.76 -13.60 -32.65
C SER A 19 11.33 -13.50 -32.09
N SER A 20 11.20 -13.33 -30.78
CA SER A 20 9.92 -12.97 -30.16
C SER A 20 9.53 -11.56 -30.58
N GLU A 21 8.51 -11.45 -31.43
CA GLU A 21 7.90 -10.16 -31.79
C GLU A 21 7.26 -9.51 -30.55
N PHE A 22 7.63 -8.27 -30.29
CA PHE A 22 6.97 -7.39 -29.32
C PHE A 22 5.56 -7.07 -29.81
N VAL A 23 4.53 -7.50 -29.07
CA VAL A 23 3.13 -7.16 -29.35
C VAL A 23 2.86 -5.70 -28.97
N GLY A 24 2.36 -4.93 -29.94
CA GLY A 24 2.20 -3.48 -29.88
C GLY A 24 1.04 -2.97 -29.00
N ASN A 25 1.06 -1.63 -28.81
CA ASN A 25 0.03 -0.82 -28.15
C ASN A 25 -1.34 -0.92 -28.85
N GLY A 26 -2.14 -1.92 -28.50
CA GLY A 26 -3.54 -2.05 -28.90
C GLY A 26 -4.48 -1.25 -27.99
N ARG A 27 -5.48 -0.57 -28.58
CA ARG A 27 -6.59 0.02 -27.83
C ARG A 27 -7.42 -1.10 -27.21
N LEU A 28 -7.62 -1.03 -25.89
CA LEU A 28 -8.39 -2.00 -25.12
C LEU A 28 -9.79 -2.20 -25.72
N SER A 29 -10.20 -3.45 -25.84
CA SER A 29 -11.56 -3.83 -26.22
C SER A 29 -12.55 -3.46 -25.11
N ASP A 30 -13.82 -3.25 -25.45
CA ASP A 30 -14.86 -2.93 -24.46
C ASP A 30 -15.05 -4.04 -23.41
N ALA A 31 -14.72 -5.29 -23.77
CA ALA A 31 -14.70 -6.42 -22.85
C ALA A 31 -13.53 -6.30 -21.87
N GLU A 32 -12.34 -5.92 -22.32
CA GLU A 32 -11.19 -5.65 -21.45
C GLU A 32 -11.42 -4.41 -20.58
N VAL A 33 -12.01 -3.34 -21.12
CA VAL A 33 -12.40 -2.15 -20.35
C VAL A 33 -13.44 -2.51 -19.29
N SER A 34 -14.44 -3.32 -19.64
CA SER A 34 -15.46 -3.79 -18.70
C SER A 34 -14.90 -4.76 -17.66
N TYR A 35 -13.95 -5.60 -18.05
CA TYR A 35 -13.24 -6.51 -17.15
C TYR A 35 -12.34 -5.72 -16.17
N ILE A 36 -11.58 -4.73 -16.65
CA ILE A 36 -10.78 -3.82 -15.83
C ILE A 36 -11.67 -3.04 -14.87
N ARG A 37 -12.79 -2.48 -15.36
CA ARG A 37 -13.79 -1.80 -14.53
C ARG A 37 -14.40 -2.75 -13.50
N ARG A 38 -14.74 -3.98 -13.87
CA ARG A 38 -15.27 -5.00 -12.96
C ARG A 38 -14.24 -5.45 -11.93
N ARG A 39 -12.96 -5.55 -12.30
CA ARG A 39 -11.85 -5.86 -11.39
C ARG A 39 -11.60 -4.72 -10.39
N GLN A 40 -11.68 -3.46 -10.85
CA GLN A 40 -11.64 -2.28 -10.00
C GLN A 40 -12.88 -2.17 -9.10
N LEU A 41 -14.04 -2.63 -9.55
CA LEU A 41 -15.28 -2.69 -8.75
C LEU A 41 -15.32 -3.86 -7.77
N LEU A 42 -14.68 -5.00 -8.06
CA LEU A 42 -14.52 -6.11 -7.11
C LEU A 42 -13.56 -5.77 -5.97
N TYR A 43 -12.68 -4.81 -6.21
CA TYR A 43 -11.90 -4.11 -5.20
C TYR A 43 -12.75 -3.05 -4.42
N TYR A 44 -14.01 -2.82 -4.83
CA TYR A 44 -14.91 -1.79 -4.31
C TYR A 44 -16.15 -2.40 -3.62
N LYS A 45 -16.00 -2.63 -2.31
CA LYS A 45 -17.04 -2.63 -1.26
C LYS A 45 -18.02 -3.81 -1.25
N ASP A 46 -18.00 -4.56 -0.15
CA ASP A 46 -19.17 -5.34 0.29
C ASP A 46 -20.24 -4.42 0.94
N GLN A 47 -21.39 -4.96 1.32
CA GLN A 47 -22.54 -4.17 1.79
C GLN A 47 -22.30 -3.37 3.09
N TYR A 48 -21.15 -3.55 3.74
CA TYR A 48 -20.71 -2.79 4.92
C TYR A 48 -19.57 -1.81 4.61
N ARG A 49 -19.16 -1.71 3.34
CA ARG A 49 -18.00 -0.93 2.88
C ARG A 49 -16.68 -1.35 3.55
N ASP A 50 -16.60 -2.59 4.04
CA ASP A 50 -15.35 -3.18 4.50
C ASP A 50 -14.61 -3.72 3.26
N ARG A 51 -13.34 -3.32 3.07
CA ARG A 51 -12.49 -3.83 1.99
C ARG A 51 -11.64 -5.03 2.42
N GLY A 52 -11.82 -5.50 3.65
CA GLY A 52 -11.25 -6.76 4.12
C GLY A 52 -9.77 -6.67 4.47
N GLU A 53 -9.23 -5.48 4.77
CA GLU A 53 -7.89 -5.33 5.35
C GLU A 53 -7.86 -5.86 6.80
N ARG A 54 -7.99 -7.17 6.99
CA ARG A 54 -7.85 -7.78 8.30
C ARG A 54 -6.37 -7.78 8.70
N VAL A 55 -5.93 -6.72 9.36
CA VAL A 55 -4.59 -6.65 9.95
C VAL A 55 -4.49 -7.63 11.11
N VAL A 56 -3.76 -8.74 10.90
CA VAL A 56 -3.40 -9.67 11.97
C VAL A 56 -2.18 -9.11 12.71
N VAL A 57 -2.36 -8.80 13.99
CA VAL A 57 -1.26 -8.32 14.84
C VAL A 57 -0.44 -9.51 15.33
N ASP A 58 0.87 -9.52 15.05
CA ASP A 58 1.79 -10.54 15.58
C ASP A 58 1.74 -10.53 17.12
N PRO A 59 1.38 -11.65 17.77
CA PRO A 59 1.30 -11.74 19.24
C PRO A 59 2.62 -11.42 19.97
N ARG A 60 3.77 -11.48 19.28
CA ARG A 60 5.09 -11.17 19.83
C ARG A 60 5.35 -9.68 19.96
N LEU A 61 4.59 -8.84 19.26
CA LEU A 61 4.74 -7.39 19.34
C LEU A 61 4.23 -6.86 20.67
N ARG A 62 5.03 -6.02 21.32
CA ARG A 62 4.69 -5.31 22.56
C ARG A 62 4.56 -3.83 22.26
N PHE A 63 3.42 -3.26 22.63
CA PHE A 63 3.11 -1.85 22.43
C PHE A 63 3.15 -1.12 23.77
N GLU A 64 3.53 0.16 23.72
CA GLU A 64 3.61 1.03 24.92
C GLU A 64 2.26 1.14 25.62
N ASN A 65 1.18 1.23 24.83
CA ASN A 65 -0.19 1.35 25.30
C ASN A 65 -1.18 0.97 24.17
N PRO A 66 -2.49 0.83 24.46
CA PRO A 66 -3.49 0.48 23.46
C PRO A 66 -3.61 1.47 22.29
N ARG A 67 -3.34 2.77 22.48
CA ARG A 67 -3.43 3.78 21.41
C ARG A 67 -2.34 3.58 20.36
N ILE A 68 -1.13 3.26 20.81
CA ILE A 68 -0.03 2.90 19.91
C ILE A 68 -0.31 1.57 19.19
N ARG A 69 -0.98 0.62 19.84
CA ARG A 69 -1.43 -0.63 19.19
C ARG A 69 -2.48 -0.34 18.09
N ASP A 70 -3.45 0.52 18.37
CA ASP A 70 -4.48 0.90 17.41
C ASP A 70 -3.88 1.68 16.24
N ALA A 71 -2.92 2.56 16.51
CA ALA A 71 -2.15 3.25 15.48
C ALA A 71 -1.33 2.30 14.61
N TYR A 72 -0.71 1.27 15.20
CA TYR A 72 -0.05 0.22 14.43
C TYR A 72 -1.02 -0.46 13.47
N ILE A 73 -2.21 -0.84 13.94
CA ILE A 73 -3.23 -1.49 13.09
C ILE A 73 -3.61 -0.57 11.92
N ALA A 74 -3.91 0.70 12.20
CA ALA A 74 -4.26 1.70 11.19
C ALA A 74 -3.16 1.87 10.13
N LEU A 75 -1.91 2.00 10.57
CA LEU A 75 -0.77 2.25 9.68
C LEU A 75 -0.36 1.00 8.89
N GLN A 76 -0.54 -0.20 9.44
CA GLN A 76 -0.31 -1.43 8.68
C GLN A 76 -1.42 -1.67 7.64
N ALA A 77 -2.68 -1.36 7.96
CA ALA A 77 -3.77 -1.38 6.96
C ALA A 77 -3.47 -0.37 5.84
N TRP A 78 -3.04 0.85 6.21
CA TRP A 78 -2.69 1.86 5.22
C TRP A 78 -1.47 1.48 4.38
N LYS A 79 -0.47 0.83 4.98
CA LYS A 79 0.67 0.27 4.24
C LYS A 79 0.23 -0.80 3.23
N GLN A 80 -0.74 -1.64 3.55
CA GLN A 80 -1.32 -2.60 2.60
C GLN A 80 -2.11 -1.90 1.49
N ALA A 81 -2.69 -0.73 1.78
CA ALA A 81 -3.41 0.10 0.83
C ALA A 81 -2.51 0.94 -0.10
N ILE A 82 -1.20 1.03 0.18
CA ILE A 82 -0.22 1.71 -0.66
C ILE A 82 0.22 0.78 -1.80
N LEU A 83 0.00 1.24 -3.03
CA LEU A 83 0.31 0.52 -4.27
C LEU A 83 1.67 0.94 -4.87
N SER A 84 2.13 2.15 -4.57
CA SER A 84 3.40 2.70 -5.04
C SER A 84 3.95 3.69 -4.03
N ASP A 85 5.21 3.50 -3.64
CA ASP A 85 5.95 4.38 -2.73
C ASP A 85 7.35 4.61 -3.33
N PRO A 86 7.48 5.51 -4.32
CA PRO A 86 8.71 5.65 -5.12
C PRO A 86 9.91 6.14 -4.31
N GLN A 87 9.66 6.81 -3.19
CA GLN A 87 10.67 7.35 -2.29
C GLN A 87 10.95 6.43 -1.09
N ASN A 88 10.28 5.28 -0.99
CA ASN A 88 10.39 4.34 0.12
C ASN A 88 10.10 4.98 1.49
N LEU A 89 9.19 5.95 1.56
CA LEU A 89 8.88 6.67 2.79
C LEU A 89 8.30 5.72 3.86
N THR A 90 7.51 4.74 3.46
CA THR A 90 6.87 3.78 4.37
C THR A 90 7.72 2.53 4.66
N ALA A 91 8.97 2.49 4.17
CA ALA A 91 9.85 1.34 4.35
C ALA A 91 10.08 1.01 5.83
N ASN A 92 10.23 2.03 6.68
CA ASN A 92 10.48 1.86 8.12
C ASN A 92 9.20 1.61 8.95
N TRP A 93 8.03 1.48 8.32
CA TRP A 93 6.78 1.13 9.01
C TRP A 93 6.72 -0.36 9.35
N VAL A 94 7.62 -0.81 10.23
CA VAL A 94 7.75 -2.19 10.68
C VAL A 94 8.03 -2.24 12.19
N GLY A 95 7.37 -3.17 12.89
CA GLY A 95 7.55 -3.40 14.33
C GLY A 95 6.64 -2.53 15.21
N SER A 96 6.81 -2.60 16.54
CA SER A 96 5.89 -1.93 17.46
C SER A 96 6.24 -0.48 17.79
N LYS A 97 7.40 0.02 17.33
CA LYS A 97 7.87 1.40 17.58
C LYS A 97 7.24 2.38 16.58
N VAL A 98 5.92 2.51 16.63
CA VAL A 98 5.14 3.34 15.68
C VAL A 98 5.62 4.79 15.63
N CYS A 99 6.01 5.38 16.76
CA CYS A 99 6.51 6.76 16.80
C CYS A 99 7.87 6.96 16.10
N ASN A 100 8.54 5.88 15.67
CA ASN A 100 9.77 5.95 14.88
C ASN A 100 9.49 5.83 13.38
N TYR A 101 8.23 5.64 12.97
CA TYR A 101 7.86 5.55 11.57
C TYR A 101 8.04 6.90 10.88
N HIS A 102 8.49 6.87 9.63
CA HIS A 102 8.66 8.09 8.87
C HIS A 102 7.29 8.75 8.65
N GLY A 103 7.24 10.06 8.82
CA GLY A 103 6.01 10.84 8.69
C GLY A 103 5.02 10.65 9.83
N VAL A 104 5.35 9.92 10.90
CA VAL A 104 4.46 9.72 12.06
C VAL A 104 5.00 10.50 13.26
N PHE A 105 4.16 11.36 13.82
CA PHE A 105 4.51 12.23 14.95
C PHE A 105 3.65 11.88 16.16
N CYS A 106 4.32 11.59 17.28
CA CYS A 106 3.66 11.27 18.53
C CYS A 106 3.76 12.42 19.53
N ALA A 107 2.74 12.57 20.37
CA ALA A 107 2.69 13.55 21.45
C ALA A 107 2.00 12.96 22.70
N PRO A 108 2.11 13.62 23.87
CA PRO A 108 1.27 13.31 25.01
C PRO A 108 -0.21 13.38 24.63
N ALA A 109 -0.99 12.43 25.12
CA ALA A 109 -2.42 12.35 24.85
C ALA A 109 -3.18 13.53 25.50
N PRO A 110 -4.22 14.07 24.85
CA PRO A 110 -4.95 15.23 25.37
C PRO A 110 -5.64 14.98 26.71
N ASP A 111 -6.12 13.77 26.95
CA ASP A 111 -6.81 13.36 28.17
C ASP A 111 -5.87 12.81 29.25
N ASN A 112 -4.63 12.43 28.89
CA ASN A 112 -3.63 11.95 29.83
C ASN A 112 -2.20 12.17 29.31
N SER A 113 -1.51 13.17 29.85
CA SER A 113 -0.16 13.54 29.42
C SER A 113 0.92 12.49 29.71
N SER A 114 0.63 11.47 30.53
CA SER A 114 1.55 10.34 30.77
C SER A 114 1.47 9.27 29.68
N ILE A 115 0.44 9.30 28.83
CA ILE A 115 0.25 8.37 27.72
C ILE A 115 0.70 9.07 26.43
N ARG A 116 1.49 8.38 25.61
CA ARG A 116 1.85 8.85 24.27
C ARG A 116 0.89 8.28 23.23
N THR A 117 0.51 9.10 22.26
CA THR A 117 -0.38 8.73 21.15
C THR A 117 0.15 9.31 19.82
N VAL A 118 -0.39 8.86 18.69
CA VAL A 118 -0.09 9.47 17.38
C VAL A 118 -0.91 10.75 17.25
N ALA A 119 -0.23 11.89 17.15
CA ALA A 119 -0.84 13.21 17.10
C ALA A 119 -0.77 13.83 15.70
N GLY A 120 0.14 13.35 14.84
CA GLY A 120 0.27 13.88 13.49
C GLY A 120 0.77 12.85 12.50
N ILE A 121 0.34 12.99 11.26
CA ILE A 121 0.90 12.32 10.09
C ILE A 121 1.24 13.39 9.05
N ASP A 122 2.47 13.36 8.55
CA ASP A 122 2.93 14.18 7.43
C ASP A 122 3.68 13.31 6.42
N LEU A 123 3.08 13.10 5.25
CA LEU A 123 3.66 12.42 4.09
C LEU A 123 3.61 13.31 2.86
N ASN A 124 3.70 14.63 3.05
CA ASN A 124 3.65 15.60 1.98
C ASN A 124 4.73 15.33 0.91
N HIS A 125 4.37 15.52 -0.36
CA HIS A 125 5.29 15.38 -1.51
C HIS A 125 5.93 13.99 -1.67
N GLY A 126 5.23 12.93 -1.23
CA GLY A 126 5.73 11.56 -1.31
C GLY A 126 5.56 10.87 -2.67
N ASP A 127 4.71 11.40 -3.56
CA ASP A 127 4.26 10.73 -4.79
C ASP A 127 3.70 9.31 -4.55
N ILE A 128 3.19 9.06 -3.35
CA ILE A 128 2.66 7.76 -2.92
C ILE A 128 1.31 7.53 -3.61
N ALA A 129 1.14 6.38 -4.26
CA ALA A 129 -0.16 5.97 -4.82
C ALA A 129 -0.83 4.91 -3.95
N GLY A 130 -2.13 5.03 -3.75
CA GLY A 130 -2.91 4.12 -2.92
C GLY A 130 -4.31 4.67 -2.65
N TYR A 131 -4.89 4.27 -1.54
CA TYR A 131 -6.16 4.79 -1.01
C TYR A 131 -6.08 4.90 0.51
N LEU A 132 -7.07 5.59 1.10
CA LEU A 132 -7.23 5.69 2.54
C LEU A 132 -8.16 4.55 3.02
N PRO A 133 -7.69 3.61 3.87
CA PRO A 133 -8.55 2.55 4.41
C PRO A 133 -9.37 3.03 5.63
N GLU A 134 -10.43 2.31 5.98
CA GLU A 134 -11.32 2.68 7.10
C GLU A 134 -10.62 2.56 8.47
N GLU A 135 -9.58 1.74 8.60
CA GLU A 135 -8.79 1.56 9.82
C GLU A 135 -8.05 2.83 10.25
N LEU A 136 -7.83 3.80 9.34
CA LEU A 136 -7.28 5.11 9.72
C LEU A 136 -8.15 5.83 10.76
N GLY A 137 -9.45 5.52 10.85
CA GLY A 137 -10.34 6.02 11.90
C GLY A 137 -10.05 5.50 13.32
N LEU A 138 -9.08 4.60 13.48
CA LEU A 138 -8.55 4.19 14.80
C LEU A 138 -7.61 5.25 15.41
N LEU A 139 -7.10 6.19 14.61
CA LEU A 139 -6.19 7.26 15.05
C LEU A 139 -6.93 8.40 15.78
N ARG A 140 -7.71 8.08 16.81
CA ARG A 140 -8.67 9.01 17.45
C ARG A 140 -8.06 10.29 18.01
N ASP A 141 -6.76 10.26 18.33
CA ASP A 141 -6.04 11.39 18.92
C ASP A 141 -5.20 12.18 17.89
N ILE A 142 -5.38 11.93 16.59
CA ILE A 142 -4.67 12.68 15.56
C ILE A 142 -5.21 14.11 15.46
N ALA A 143 -4.31 15.08 15.44
CA ALA A 143 -4.59 16.50 15.27
C ALA A 143 -4.21 17.00 13.88
N LEU A 144 -3.17 16.44 13.25
CA LEU A 144 -2.68 16.86 11.94
C LEU A 144 -2.62 15.67 10.98
N PHE A 145 -3.21 15.80 9.79
CA PHE A 145 -3.13 14.78 8.74
C PHE A 145 -2.82 15.43 7.39
N HIS A 146 -1.54 15.44 7.02
CA HIS A 146 -1.04 16.06 5.79
C HIS A 146 -0.51 14.98 4.85
N ILE A 147 -1.14 14.87 3.70
CA ILE A 147 -0.73 13.96 2.63
C ILE A 147 -0.75 14.68 1.28
N ASN A 148 -0.48 15.99 1.28
CA ASN A 148 -0.56 16.81 0.10
C ASN A 148 0.48 16.34 -0.94
N SER A 149 0.16 16.54 -2.22
CA SER A 149 1.06 16.15 -3.33
C SER A 149 1.42 14.66 -3.32
N ASN A 150 0.39 13.83 -3.31
CA ASN A 150 0.48 12.38 -3.46
C ASN A 150 -0.49 11.92 -4.57
N ARG A 151 -0.64 10.61 -4.72
CA ARG A 151 -1.52 9.96 -5.70
C ARG A 151 -2.55 9.06 -5.00
N PHE A 152 -3.00 9.44 -3.81
CA PHE A 152 -4.10 8.75 -3.15
C PHE A 152 -5.40 8.99 -3.91
N CYS A 153 -6.19 7.93 -4.07
CA CYS A 153 -7.43 7.94 -4.84
C CYS A 153 -8.62 7.41 -4.04
N GLY A 154 -9.83 7.72 -4.52
CA GLY A 154 -11.07 7.23 -3.93
C GLY A 154 -11.77 8.28 -3.06
N THR A 155 -12.46 7.82 -2.01
CA THR A 155 -13.20 8.71 -1.10
C THR A 155 -12.54 8.74 0.27
N VAL A 156 -12.61 9.88 0.96
CA VAL A 156 -12.29 9.94 2.40
C VAL A 156 -13.12 8.89 3.15
N PRO A 157 -12.51 8.06 4.01
CA PRO A 157 -13.21 7.00 4.74
C PRO A 157 -14.29 7.57 5.67
N GLN A 158 -15.39 6.85 5.83
CA GLN A 158 -16.46 7.31 6.73
C GLN A 158 -16.01 7.29 8.19
N SER A 159 -15.02 6.46 8.53
CA SER A 159 -14.40 6.38 9.84
C SER A 159 -13.65 7.64 10.25
N PHE A 160 -13.34 8.57 9.33
CA PHE A 160 -12.73 9.86 9.68
C PHE A 160 -13.62 10.68 10.63
N ARG A 161 -14.93 10.38 10.71
CA ARG A 161 -15.84 10.90 11.74
C ARG A 161 -15.37 10.61 13.18
N ASN A 162 -14.51 9.61 13.37
CA ASN A 162 -13.95 9.23 14.67
C ASN A 162 -12.73 10.08 15.07
N LEU A 163 -12.15 10.84 14.14
CA LEU A 163 -10.99 11.71 14.37
C LEU A 163 -11.46 13.04 15.00
N ARG A 164 -12.00 12.96 16.21
CA ARG A 164 -12.79 14.04 16.83
C ARG A 164 -11.99 15.30 17.16
N ILE A 165 -10.66 15.18 17.24
CA ILE A 165 -9.76 16.28 17.56
C ILE A 165 -8.87 16.69 16.39
N LEU A 166 -9.16 16.16 15.19
CA LEU A 166 -8.46 16.54 13.96
C LEU A 166 -8.64 18.04 13.74
N PHE A 167 -7.52 18.75 13.69
CA PHE A 167 -7.44 20.19 13.57
C PHE A 167 -7.08 20.61 12.15
N GLU A 168 -6.12 19.92 11.53
CA GLU A 168 -5.67 20.21 10.17
C GLU A 168 -5.73 18.94 9.32
N LEU A 169 -6.40 19.06 8.17
CA LEU A 169 -6.56 18.00 7.18
C LEU A 169 -6.18 18.54 5.81
N ASP A 170 -4.99 18.19 5.33
CA ASP A 170 -4.52 18.57 4.00
C ASP A 170 -4.43 17.35 3.09
N LEU A 171 -5.41 17.26 2.20
CA LEU A 171 -5.51 16.23 1.15
C LEU A 171 -5.23 16.83 -0.24
N SER A 172 -4.76 18.07 -0.33
CA SER A 172 -4.62 18.79 -1.60
C SER A 172 -3.64 18.09 -2.55
N ASN A 173 -3.85 18.26 -3.86
CA ASN A 173 -3.05 17.60 -4.89
C ASN A 173 -3.01 16.06 -4.75
N ASN A 174 -4.20 15.45 -4.65
CA ASN A 174 -4.48 14.00 -4.76
C ASN A 174 -5.55 13.76 -5.84
N ARG A 175 -6.03 12.52 -6.02
CA ARG A 175 -6.89 12.09 -7.15
C ARG A 175 -8.32 11.69 -6.77
#